data_AF-A0A392Q107-F1
#
_entry.id   AF-A0A392Q107-F1
#
_cell.length_a   1.000
_cell.length_b   1.000
_cell.length_c   1.000
_cell.angle_alpha   90.00
_cell.angle_beta   90.00
_cell.angle_gamma   90.00
#
_symmetry.space_group_name_H-M   'P 1'
#
loop_
_entity.id
_entity.type
_entity.pdbx_description
1 polymer ?
#
loop_
_entity_poly.entity_id
_entity_poly.type
_entity_poly.pdbx_seq_one_letter_code
_entity_poly.pdbx_strand_id
1 'polypeptide(L)'
;MVLFLALYVTALGTGGLKSSVPGFGSDQFDATDKEENKQMIKFLNWFYFFANIGSLMAVTVLVYIQDHQGRDWGYGICAGAILLALVVFLCGTSKYRFKKPVGSPLTQIAVVFVAAWRKRNLQLPSDSAFLFNDDDVLHEPPKIKKQRLPHSKQFR
;
A
#
# COMPACT_ATOMS: atom_id res chain seq x y z
N MET A 1 -1.05 -26.40 16.10
CA MET A 1 -1.72 -25.08 16.20
C MET A 1 -0.72 -23.93 16.21
N VAL A 2 0.28 -23.93 17.10
CA VAL A 2 1.26 -22.82 17.24
C VAL A 2 1.99 -22.49 15.93
N LEU A 3 2.39 -23.50 15.15
CA LEU A 3 3.08 -23.31 13.86
C LEU A 3 2.20 -22.59 12.82
N PHE A 4 0.94 -22.99 12.67
CA PHE A 4 0.02 -22.32 11.74
C PHE A 4 -0.23 -20.88 12.13
N LEU A 5 -0.42 -20.62 13.43
CA LEU A 5 -0.58 -19.26 13.94
C LEU A 5 0.65 -18.40 13.62
N ALA A 6 1.86 -18.92 13.87
CA ALA A 6 3.11 -18.23 13.56
C ALA A 6 3.27 -17.94 12.06
N LEU A 7 2.89 -18.89 11.20
CA LEU A 7 2.90 -18.70 9.75
C LEU A 7 1.91 -17.63 9.30
N TYR A 8 0.67 -17.63 9.83
CA TYR A 8 -0.32 -16.60 9.50
C TYR A 8 0.13 -15.20 9.95
N VAL A 9 0.69 -15.08 11.15
CA VAL A 9 1.23 -13.81 11.66
C VAL A 9 2.38 -13.33 10.77
N THR A 10 3.28 -14.22 10.36
CA THR A 10 4.40 -13.89 9.47
C THR A 10 3.89 -13.45 8.08
N ALA A 11 2.91 -14.15 7.52
CA ALA A 11 2.31 -13.82 6.23
C ALA A 11 1.62 -12.45 6.26
N LEU A 12 0.84 -12.17 7.32
CA LEU A 12 0.20 -10.87 7.51
C LEU A 12 1.23 -9.75 7.70
N GLY A 13 2.25 -9.97 8.52
CA GLY A 13 3.30 -8.98 8.78
C GLY A 13 4.11 -8.65 7.52
N THR A 14 4.52 -9.67 6.76
CA THR A 14 5.28 -9.48 5.51
C THR A 14 4.45 -8.79 4.42
N GLY A 15 3.17 -9.12 4.28
CA GLY A 15 2.26 -8.45 3.35
C GLY A 15 2.01 -6.99 3.70
N GLY A 16 1.78 -6.68 4.98
CA GLY A 16 1.61 -5.31 5.47
C GLY A 16 2.87 -4.46 5.26
N LEU A 17 4.04 -5.01 5.60
CA LEU A 17 5.32 -4.32 5.42
C LEU A 17 5.60 -4.03 3.93
N LYS A 18 5.43 -5.03 3.06
CA LYS A 18 5.76 -4.90 1.62
C LYS A 18 4.88 -3.86 0.92
N SER A 19 3.61 -3.75 1.29
CA SER A 19 2.69 -2.76 0.72
C SER A 19 2.93 -1.35 1.27
N SER A 20 3.34 -1.22 2.53
CA SER A 20 3.43 0.08 3.21
C SER A 20 4.80 0.75 3.10
N VAL A 21 5.89 -0.01 3.10
CA VAL A 21 7.27 0.54 3.18
C VAL A 21 7.65 1.39 1.97
N PRO A 22 7.45 0.96 0.71
CA PRO A 22 7.79 1.79 -0.45
C PRO A 22 6.93 3.06 -0.52
N GLY A 23 5.65 2.95 -0.17
CA GLY A 23 4.73 4.10 -0.09
C GLY A 23 5.20 5.12 0.94
N PHE A 24 5.49 4.67 2.16
CA PHE A 24 6.02 5.52 3.23
C PHE A 24 7.36 6.17 2.85
N GLY A 25 8.27 5.42 2.22
CA GLY A 25 9.55 5.96 1.75
C GLY A 25 9.37 7.02 0.65
N SER A 26 8.43 6.81 -0.28
CA SER A 26 8.12 7.82 -1.31
C SER A 26 7.44 9.06 -0.74
N ASP A 27 6.66 8.91 0.34
CA ASP A 27 5.95 10.02 0.99
C ASP A 27 6.88 11.02 1.67
N GLN A 28 8.14 10.65 1.90
CA GLN A 28 9.17 11.54 2.43
C GLN A 28 9.67 12.58 1.41
N PHE A 29 9.41 12.40 0.11
CA PHE A 29 9.83 13.28 -0.97
C PHE A 29 8.61 13.99 -1.59
N ASP A 30 8.75 15.27 -1.98
CA ASP A 30 7.70 15.97 -2.72
C ASP A 30 7.80 15.66 -4.22
N ALA A 31 6.72 15.14 -4.80
CA ALA A 31 6.66 14.83 -6.22
C ALA A 31 6.53 16.09 -7.10
N THR A 32 6.18 17.23 -6.49
CA THR A 32 5.97 18.52 -7.17
C THR A 32 7.30 19.21 -7.51
N ASP A 33 8.35 18.94 -6.72
CA ASP A 33 9.71 19.41 -6.98
C ASP A 33 10.48 18.40 -7.85
N LYS A 34 11.06 18.87 -8.96
CA LYS A 34 11.83 18.03 -9.89
C LYS A 34 13.09 17.45 -9.26
N GLU A 35 13.75 18.20 -8.37
CA GLU A 35 14.98 17.74 -7.72
C GLU A 35 14.68 16.67 -6.66
N GLU A 36 13.66 16.89 -5.82
CA GLU A 36 13.23 15.88 -4.84
C GLU A 36 12.67 14.62 -5.51
N ASN A 37 11.93 14.75 -6.62
CA ASN A 37 11.44 13.61 -7.39
C ASN A 37 12.60 12.75 -7.94
N LYS A 38 13.66 13.39 -8.44
CA LYS A 38 14.86 12.67 -8.89
C LYS A 38 15.56 11.94 -7.74
N GLN A 39 15.57 12.52 -6.53
CA GLN A 39 16.09 11.85 -5.33
C GLN A 39 15.20 10.67 -4.90
N MET A 40 13.88 10.81 -4.97
CA MET A 40 12.92 9.73 -4.72
C MET A 40 13.16 8.52 -5.65
N ILE A 41 13.33 8.77 -6.95
CA ILE A 41 13.60 7.70 -7.93
C ILE A 41 14.94 7.01 -7.62
N LYS A 42 15.98 7.78 -7.27
CA LYS A 42 17.28 7.21 -6.85
C LYS A 42 17.15 6.35 -5.59
N PHE A 43 16.37 6.82 -4.61
CA PHE A 43 16.09 6.06 -3.38
C PHE A 43 15.39 4.74 -3.71
N LEU A 44 14.33 4.76 -4.54
CA LEU A 44 13.62 3.55 -4.94
C LEU A 44 14.54 2.59 -5.71
N ASN A 45 15.35 3.08 -6.64
CA ASN A 45 16.32 2.25 -7.37
C ASN A 45 17.31 1.56 -6.42
N TRP A 46 17.89 2.30 -5.47
CA TRP A 46 18.78 1.71 -4.47
C TRP A 46 18.07 0.72 -3.56
N PHE A 47 16.84 1.03 -3.14
CA PHE A 47 16.01 0.13 -2.35
C PHE A 47 15.78 -1.20 -3.09
N TYR A 48 15.39 -1.16 -4.36
CA TYR A 48 15.22 -2.37 -5.17
C TYR A 48 16.52 -3.12 -5.40
N PHE A 49 17.63 -2.41 -5.62
CA PHE A 49 18.94 -3.04 -5.76
C PHE A 49 19.33 -3.84 -4.52
N PHE A 50 19.24 -3.22 -3.33
CA PHE A 50 19.50 -3.93 -2.06
C PHE A 50 18.49 -5.03 -1.77
N ALA A 51 17.21 -4.86 -2.12
CA ALA A 51 16.21 -5.90 -1.94
C ALA A 51 16.53 -7.15 -2.78
N ASN A 52 17.00 -6.98 -4.02
CA ASN A 52 17.42 -8.10 -4.87
C ASN A 52 18.67 -8.78 -4.31
N ILE A 53 19.69 -8.02 -3.89
CA ILE A 53 20.89 -8.60 -3.26
C ILE A 53 20.55 -9.32 -1.95
N GLY A 54 19.69 -8.74 -1.13
CA GLY A 54 19.18 -9.36 0.09
C GLY A 54 18.43 -10.66 -0.20
N SER A 55 17.63 -10.71 -1.27
CA SER A 55 16.97 -11.94 -1.71
C SER A 55 17.97 -13.01 -2.14
N LEU A 56 19.03 -12.63 -2.87
CA LEU A 56 20.10 -13.56 -3.26
C LEU A 56 20.83 -14.11 -2.04
N MET A 57 21.20 -13.25 -1.08
CA MET A 57 21.84 -13.67 0.17
C MET A 57 20.90 -14.54 1.02
N ALA A 58 19.60 -14.27 1.02
CA ALA A 58 18.63 -15.09 1.73
C ALA A 58 18.56 -16.51 1.15
N VAL A 59 18.55 -16.68 -0.18
CA VAL A 59 18.50 -18.03 -0.78
C VAL A 59 19.83 -18.78 -0.74
N THR A 60 20.96 -18.09 -0.54
CA THR A 60 22.30 -18.71 -0.46
C THR A 60 22.78 -18.83 0.98
N VAL A 61 23.06 -17.70 1.63
CA VAL A 61 23.68 -17.64 2.97
C VAL A 61 22.71 -18.12 4.05
N LEU A 62 21.47 -17.65 4.03
CA LEU A 62 20.49 -18.04 5.07
C LEU A 62 20.15 -19.53 4.97
N VAL A 63 19.97 -20.04 3.75
CA VAL A 63 19.72 -21.48 3.52
C VAL A 63 20.91 -22.32 3.98
N TYR A 64 22.14 -21.90 3.65
CA TYR A 64 23.35 -22.59 4.13
C TYR A 64 23.42 -22.66 5.66
N ILE A 65 23.08 -21.57 6.35
CA ILE A 65 23.04 -21.52 7.82
C ILE A 65 21.95 -22.46 8.36
N GLN A 66 20.77 -22.46 7.76
CA GLN A 66 19.66 -23.33 8.18
C GLN A 66 20.01 -24.82 8.02
N ASP A 67 20.71 -25.19 6.95
CA ASP A 67 21.09 -26.57 6.67
C ASP A 67 22.28 -27.05 7.52
N HIS A 68 23.26 -26.19 7.83
CA HIS A 68 24.48 -26.59 8.53
C HIS A 68 24.47 -26.34 10.05
N GLN A 69 23.86 -25.24 10.51
CA GLN A 69 23.78 -24.86 11.93
C GLN A 69 22.39 -25.15 12.55
N GLY A 70 21.45 -25.60 11.72
CA GLY A 70 20.09 -25.91 12.15
C GLY A 70 19.13 -24.73 12.05
N ARG A 71 17.84 -25.08 12.04
CA ARG A 71 16.73 -24.13 11.84
C ARG A 71 16.66 -23.04 12.90
N ASP A 72 17.01 -23.34 14.14
CA ASP A 72 16.90 -22.41 15.25
C ASP A 72 17.79 -21.17 15.06
N TRP A 73 19.01 -21.36 14.57
CA TRP A 73 19.93 -20.26 14.22
C TRP A 73 19.39 -19.42 13.07
N GLY A 74 18.87 -20.06 12.03
CA GLY A 74 18.28 -19.35 10.88
C GLY A 74 17.08 -18.49 11.26
N TYR A 75 16.16 -19.01 12.07
CA TYR A 75 15.01 -18.24 12.56
C TYR A 75 15.40 -17.16 13.56
N GLY A 76 16.41 -17.41 14.41
CA GLY A 76 16.94 -16.42 15.34
C GLY A 76 17.53 -15.21 14.64
N ILE A 77 18.33 -15.42 13.58
CA ILE A 77 18.89 -14.33 12.76
C ILE A 77 17.77 -13.52 12.10
N CYS A 78 16.76 -14.18 11.53
CA CYS A 78 15.60 -13.50 10.94
C CYS A 78 14.84 -12.65 11.97
N ALA A 79 14.56 -13.20 13.15
CA ALA A 79 13.87 -12.48 14.21
C ALA A 79 14.69 -11.27 14.70
N GLY A 80 16.00 -11.44 14.90
CA GLY A 80 16.92 -10.36 15.28
C GLY A 80 16.98 -9.25 14.23
N ALA A 81 17.02 -9.61 12.94
CA ALA A 81 17.01 -8.64 11.85
C ALA A 81 15.73 -7.80 11.81
N ILE A 82 14.56 -8.41 12.01
CA ILE A 82 13.28 -7.69 12.08
C ILE A 82 13.26 -6.76 13.30
N LEU A 83 13.75 -7.22 14.44
CA LEU A 83 13.78 -6.45 15.69
C LEU A 83 14.71 -5.23 15.55
N LEU A 84 15.90 -5.43 14.95
CA LEU A 84 16.82 -4.34 14.64
C LEU A 84 16.20 -3.34 13.65
N ALA A 85 15.56 -3.82 12.58
CA ALA A 85 14.88 -2.95 11.63
C ALA A 85 13.76 -2.11 12.29
N LEU A 86 13.02 -2.71 13.23
CA LEU A 86 11.98 -2.04 14.00
C LEU A 86 12.59 -0.96 14.91
N VAL A 87 13.70 -1.24 15.60
CA VAL A 87 14.40 -0.25 16.42
C VAL A 87 14.89 0.92 15.58
N VAL A 88 15.51 0.67 14.43
CA VAL A 88 15.97 1.72 13.51
C VAL A 88 14.80 2.56 13.01
N PHE A 89 13.68 1.92 12.65
CA PHE A 89 12.46 2.61 12.23
C PHE A 89 11.87 3.50 13.34
N LEU A 90 11.79 2.99 14.58
CA LEU A 90 11.31 3.76 15.73
C LEU A 90 12.24 4.93 16.06
N CYS A 91 13.56 4.72 16.05
CA CYS A 91 14.53 5.81 16.25
C CYS A 91 14.43 6.90 15.16
N GLY A 92 14.10 6.51 13.92
CA GLY A 92 13.85 7.43 12.82
C GLY A 92 12.53 8.20 12.91
N THR A 93 11.60 7.77 13.79
CA THR A 93 10.22 8.29 13.85
C THR A 93 10.14 9.79 14.12
N SER A 94 11.07 10.36 14.90
CA SER A 94 11.12 11.79 15.16
C SER A 94 11.47 12.66 13.94
N LYS A 95 12.00 12.06 12.86
CA LYS A 95 12.42 12.76 11.62
C LYS A 95 11.47 12.50 10.45
N TYR A 96 10.41 11.73 10.62
CA TYR A 96 9.47 11.41 9.54
C TYR A 96 8.46 12.52 9.30
N ARG A 97 8.15 12.77 8.03
CA ARG A 97 7.19 13.78 7.60
C ARG A 97 5.85 13.09 7.42
N PHE A 98 5.01 13.15 8.46
CA PHE A 98 3.69 12.52 8.42
C PHE A 98 2.75 13.31 7.49
N LYS A 99 2.39 12.72 6.34
CA LYS A 99 1.29 13.23 5.52
C LYS A 99 -0.05 12.98 6.23
N LYS A 100 -0.98 13.94 6.09
CA LYS A 100 -2.36 13.77 6.57
C LYS A 100 -2.99 12.55 5.88
N PRO A 101 -3.78 11.73 6.60
CA PRO A 101 -4.45 10.57 6.00
C PRO A 101 -5.41 11.05 4.90
N VAL A 102 -5.05 10.77 3.66
CA VAL A 102 -5.95 10.89 2.50
C VAL A 102 -6.85 9.66 2.50
N GLY A 103 -8.17 9.85 2.40
CA GLY A 103 -9.17 8.78 2.57
C GLY A 103 -8.88 7.52 1.75
N SER A 104 -9.20 6.34 2.30
CA SER A 104 -8.92 5.06 1.64
C SER A 104 -9.88 4.80 0.46
N PRO A 105 -9.38 4.50 -0.75
CA PRO A 105 -10.23 4.07 -1.87
C PRO A 105 -11.04 2.81 -1.54
N LEU A 106 -10.54 1.96 -0.64
CA LEU A 106 -11.21 0.74 -0.22
C LEU A 106 -12.52 1.05 0.54
N THR A 107 -12.53 2.11 1.34
CA THR A 107 -13.75 2.58 2.01
C THR A 107 -14.77 3.12 1.01
N GLN A 108 -14.34 3.78 -0.08
CA GLN A 108 -15.25 4.22 -1.14
C GLN A 108 -15.89 3.03 -1.86
N ILE A 109 -15.10 2.02 -2.18
CA ILE A 109 -15.58 0.77 -2.81
C ILE A 109 -16.57 0.07 -1.86
N ALA A 110 -16.23 -0.07 -0.57
CA ALA A 110 -17.10 -0.69 0.41
C ALA A 110 -18.43 0.07 0.56
N VAL A 111 -18.41 1.40 0.58
CA VAL A 111 -19.63 2.22 0.62
C VAL A 111 -20.48 1.99 -0.63
N VAL A 112 -19.89 1.94 -1.82
CA VAL A 112 -20.61 1.65 -3.07
C VAL A 112 -21.20 0.24 -3.05
N PHE A 113 -20.46 -0.77 -2.63
CA PHE A 113 -20.96 -2.15 -2.51
C PHE A 113 -22.11 -2.26 -1.50
N VAL A 114 -21.96 -1.65 -0.32
CA VAL A 114 -23.01 -1.65 0.72
C VAL A 114 -24.23 -0.86 0.25
N ALA A 115 -24.04 0.29 -0.40
CA ALA A 115 -25.14 1.09 -0.95
C ALA A 115 -25.87 0.35 -2.07
N ALA A 116 -25.16 -0.30 -3.00
CA ALA A 116 -25.73 -1.10 -4.07
C ALA A 116 -26.50 -2.31 -3.52
N TRP A 117 -25.94 -3.00 -2.51
CA TRP A 117 -26.61 -4.14 -1.88
C TRP A 117 -27.87 -3.72 -1.12
N ARG A 118 -27.82 -2.62 -0.36
CA ARG A 118 -28.98 -2.09 0.37
C ARG A 118 -30.07 -1.57 -0.57
N LYS A 119 -29.69 -0.97 -1.70
CA LYS A 119 -30.64 -0.43 -2.69
C LYS A 119 -31.09 -1.45 -3.76
N ARG A 120 -30.68 -2.72 -3.64
CA ARG A 120 -31.03 -3.81 -4.58
C ARG A 120 -32.55 -4.04 -4.76
N ASN A 121 -33.35 -3.74 -3.75
CA ASN A 121 -34.80 -3.98 -3.76
C ASN A 121 -35.64 -2.72 -4.04
N LEU A 122 -35.00 -1.59 -4.36
CA LEU A 122 -35.71 -0.38 -4.77
C LEU A 122 -36.03 -0.44 -6.27
N GLN A 123 -37.26 -0.10 -6.65
CA GLN A 123 -37.61 0.03 -8.06
C GLN A 123 -36.81 1.19 -8.66
N LEU A 124 -36.18 0.95 -9.83
CA LEU A 124 -35.41 1.98 -10.51
C LEU A 124 -36.31 3.16 -10.88
N PRO A 125 -35.94 4.40 -10.52
CA PRO A 125 -36.63 5.59 -11.02
C PRO A 125 -36.60 5.60 -12.55
N SER A 126 -37.73 5.88 -13.20
CA SER A 126 -37.85 5.88 -14.67
C SER A 126 -37.06 6.99 -15.39
N ASP A 127 -36.38 7.87 -14.66
CA ASP A 127 -35.72 9.05 -15.22
C ASP A 127 -34.22 9.07 -14.88
N SER A 128 -33.39 8.93 -15.92
CA SER A 128 -31.92 8.77 -15.84
C SER A 128 -31.19 10.00 -15.30
N ALA A 129 -31.88 11.15 -15.19
CA ALA A 129 -31.33 12.40 -14.69
C ALA A 129 -31.07 12.41 -13.17
N PHE A 130 -31.77 11.57 -12.39
CA PHE A 130 -31.63 11.52 -10.93
C PHE A 130 -30.48 10.63 -10.42
N LEU A 131 -29.80 9.90 -11.30
CA LEU A 131 -28.67 9.04 -10.92
C LEU A 131 -27.36 9.83 -10.70
N PHE A 132 -27.29 11.06 -11.18
CA PHE A 132 -26.13 11.95 -11.04
C PHE A 132 -26.53 13.17 -10.21
N ASN A 133 -26.86 12.98 -8.93
CA ASN A 133 -26.89 14.12 -8.03
C ASN A 133 -25.44 14.47 -7.66
N ASP A 134 -24.94 15.55 -8.25
CA ASP A 134 -23.68 16.26 -7.98
C ASP A 134 -23.66 16.91 -6.56
N ASP A 135 -24.41 16.38 -5.59
CA ASP A 135 -24.60 17.01 -4.27
C ASP A 135 -23.62 16.53 -3.18
N ASP A 136 -22.69 15.61 -3.49
CA ASP A 136 -21.60 15.24 -2.57
C ASP A 136 -20.34 16.13 -2.73
N VAL A 137 -20.46 17.29 -3.40
CA VAL A 137 -19.37 18.29 -3.48
C VAL A 137 -19.58 19.41 -2.44
N LEU A 138 -19.71 19.03 -1.17
CA LEU A 138 -19.41 19.97 -0.08
C LEU A 138 -18.09 19.55 0.57
N HIS A 139 -17.07 20.37 0.29
CA HIS A 139 -15.70 20.35 0.85
C HIS A 139 -14.60 19.62 0.04
N GLU A 140 -14.16 20.22 -1.09
CA GLU A 140 -12.72 20.43 -1.39
C GLU A 140 -12.53 21.35 -2.65
N PRO A 141 -11.39 22.08 -2.78
CA PRO A 141 -11.19 23.18 -3.74
C PRO A 141 -10.88 22.69 -5.19
N PRO A 142 -10.81 23.58 -6.21
CA PRO A 142 -11.18 23.25 -7.58
C PRO A 142 -10.17 22.34 -8.27
N LYS A 143 -10.58 21.12 -8.62
CA LYS A 143 -9.80 20.18 -9.44
C LYS A 143 -10.30 20.22 -10.89
N ILE A 144 -9.46 20.78 -11.76
CA ILE A 144 -9.24 20.52 -13.19
C ILE A 144 -10.42 19.87 -13.94
N LYS A 145 -11.01 20.62 -14.88
CA LYS A 145 -12.07 20.18 -15.81
C LYS A 145 -11.75 18.79 -16.41
N LYS A 146 -12.45 17.75 -15.94
CA LYS A 146 -12.51 16.46 -16.62
C LYS A 146 -13.23 16.66 -17.96
N GLN A 147 -12.49 16.45 -19.05
CA GLN A 147 -12.99 16.54 -20.41
C GLN A 147 -14.06 15.44 -20.60
N ARG A 148 -15.31 15.85 -20.85
CA ARG A 148 -16.45 14.94 -21.05
C ARG A 148 -16.31 14.26 -22.41
N LEU A 149 -16.30 12.93 -22.41
CA LEU A 149 -16.35 12.12 -23.64
C LEU A 149 -17.80 12.12 -24.17
N PRO A 150 -18.03 12.42 -25.47
CA PRO A 150 -19.37 12.39 -26.05
C PRO A 150 -19.87 10.95 -26.21
N HIS A 151 -21.16 10.75 -25.93
CA HIS A 151 -21.86 9.48 -26.05
C HIS A 151 -21.81 8.91 -27.49
N SER A 152 -21.38 7.65 -27.63
CA SER A 152 -21.60 6.84 -28.84
C SER A 152 -22.78 5.89 -28.63
N LYS A 153 -23.67 5.81 -29.63
CA LYS A 153 -24.92 5.04 -29.60
C LYS A 153 -24.76 3.61 -30.14
N GLN A 154 -23.70 2.91 -29.78
CA GLN A 154 -23.34 1.66 -30.47
C GLN A 154 -23.92 0.37 -29.87
N PHE A 155 -24.63 0.42 -28.75
CA PHE A 155 -25.25 -0.77 -28.18
C PHE A 155 -26.69 -0.47 -27.77
N ARG A 156 -27.61 -0.83 -28.67
CA ARG A 156 -29.05 -0.94 -28.43
C ARG A 156 -29.41 -2.42 -28.37
#